data_AF-H2ASQ1-F1
#
_entry.id   AF-H2ASQ1-F1
#
_cell.length_a   1.000
_cell.length_b   1.000
_cell.length_c   1.000
_cell.angle_alpha   90.00
_cell.angle_beta   90.00
_cell.angle_gamma   90.00
#
_symmetry.space_group_name_H-M   'P 1'
#
loop_
_entity.id
_entity.type
_entity.pdbx_description
1 polymer ?
#
loop_
_entity_poly.entity_id
_entity_poly.type
_entity_poly.pdbx_seq_one_letter_code
_entity_poly.pdbx_strand_id
1 'polypeptide(L)'
;MTDYGGDNFDFLLQLTKVLTSECRSSRQETDKIELLLKRVAKQAGISYSEFSKPITGETQNKYDSLCKPTERETLIQENYQLLYQIEQQEYIQKKIWHLINNINEHLNSIKSFIVEQKLNRALDLDTFMCDNFGNKINALQSNITVLRTSGQISKENIEDIINKFRILYKTVDWDSIRRDSTSYKNLINKINRIEEEYNIKLIDL
;
A
#
# COMPACT_ATOMS: atom_id res chain seq x y z
N MET A 1 15.83 -7.35 9.65
CA MET A 1 17.28 -7.24 9.47
C MET A 1 17.68 -8.29 8.46
N THR A 2 18.30 -7.83 7.39
CA THR A 2 18.58 -8.53 6.15
C THR A 2 19.87 -9.34 6.27
N ASP A 3 19.75 -10.66 6.25
CA ASP A 3 20.87 -11.59 6.21
C ASP A 3 21.28 -11.87 4.75
N TYR A 4 21.81 -10.85 4.07
CA TYR A 4 22.32 -10.97 2.68
C TYR A 4 23.77 -11.49 2.62
N GLY A 5 24.37 -11.87 3.75
CA GLY A 5 25.77 -12.31 3.83
C GLY A 5 25.98 -13.82 3.73
N GLY A 6 24.99 -14.64 4.12
CA GLY A 6 25.07 -16.11 4.08
C GLY A 6 24.89 -16.70 2.68
N ASP A 7 23.98 -16.13 1.88
CA ASP A 7 23.60 -16.69 0.56
C ASP A 7 24.75 -16.71 -0.46
N ASN A 8 25.66 -15.73 -0.43
CA ASN A 8 26.77 -15.67 -1.39
C ASN A 8 27.83 -16.73 -1.13
N PHE A 9 28.11 -17.07 0.13
CA PHE A 9 29.07 -18.12 0.49
C PHE A 9 28.48 -19.51 0.27
N ASP A 10 27.19 -19.69 0.57
CA ASP A 10 26.48 -20.94 0.27
C ASP A 10 26.36 -21.18 -1.24
N PHE A 11 26.12 -20.13 -2.02
CA PHE A 11 26.12 -20.21 -3.48
C PHE A 11 27.51 -20.58 -4.04
N LEU A 12 28.59 -19.95 -3.56
CA LEU A 12 29.96 -20.29 -3.94
C LEU A 12 30.32 -21.74 -3.57
N LEU A 13 29.90 -22.20 -2.39
CA LEU A 13 30.11 -23.57 -1.93
C LEU A 13 29.34 -24.56 -2.82
N GLN A 14 28.10 -24.26 -3.18
CA GLN A 14 27.29 -25.11 -4.04
C GLN A 14 27.85 -25.17 -5.47
N LEU A 15 28.29 -24.04 -6.03
CA LEU A 15 28.96 -23.99 -7.32
C LEU A 15 30.26 -24.82 -7.32
N THR A 16 31.05 -24.72 -6.26
CA THR A 16 32.31 -25.48 -6.14
C THR A 16 32.06 -26.99 -6.06
N LYS A 17 30.99 -27.39 -5.35
CA LYS A 17 30.57 -28.81 -5.30
C LYS A 17 30.16 -29.33 -6.67
N VAL A 18 29.36 -28.56 -7.42
CA VAL A 18 28.93 -28.93 -8.78
C VAL A 18 30.12 -29.01 -9.75
N LEU A 19 31.02 -28.02 -9.72
CA LEU A 19 32.22 -28.06 -10.56
C LEU A 19 33.12 -29.26 -10.23
N THR A 20 33.26 -29.60 -8.95
CA THR A 20 34.04 -30.77 -8.55
C THR A 20 33.40 -32.08 -9.00
N SER A 21 32.06 -32.20 -8.97
CA SER A 21 31.37 -33.37 -9.50
C SER A 21 31.50 -33.48 -11.01
N GLU A 22 31.37 -32.37 -11.74
CA GLU A 22 31.55 -32.32 -13.20
C GLU A 22 32.97 -32.70 -13.60
N CYS A 23 34.00 -32.18 -12.92
CA CYS A 23 35.39 -32.58 -13.17
C CYS A 23 35.63 -34.08 -12.95
N ARG A 24 34.98 -34.68 -11.95
CA ARG A 24 35.07 -36.14 -11.70
C ARG A 24 34.34 -36.95 -12.76
N SER A 25 33.15 -36.51 -13.15
CA SER A 25 32.37 -37.15 -14.23
C SER A 25 33.14 -37.11 -15.54
N SER A 26 33.68 -35.94 -15.92
CA SER A 26 34.49 -35.77 -17.12
C SER A 26 35.75 -36.64 -17.13
N ARG A 27 36.42 -36.83 -15.99
CA ARG A 27 37.54 -37.79 -15.87
C ARG A 27 37.09 -39.23 -16.12
N GLN A 28 35.97 -39.65 -15.53
CA GLN A 28 35.45 -41.01 -15.73
C GLN A 28 35.04 -41.26 -17.19
N GLU A 29 34.46 -40.26 -17.86
CA GLU A 29 34.15 -40.34 -19.28
C GLU A 29 35.42 -40.42 -20.13
N THR A 30 36.45 -39.65 -19.78
CA THR A 30 37.76 -39.69 -20.45
C THR A 30 38.41 -41.08 -20.29
N ASP A 31 38.40 -41.66 -19.09
CA ASP A 31 38.92 -43.01 -18.84
C ASP A 31 38.15 -44.08 -19.65
N LYS A 32 36.83 -43.89 -19.79
CA LYS A 32 35.98 -44.78 -20.60
C LYS A 32 36.31 -44.66 -22.09
N ILE A 33 36.53 -43.46 -22.60
CA ILE A 33 36.98 -43.23 -23.98
C ILE A 33 38.34 -43.87 -24.20
N GLU A 34 39.28 -43.70 -23.26
CA GLU A 34 40.60 -44.32 -23.34
C GLU A 34 40.52 -45.85 -23.41
N LEU A 35 39.67 -46.47 -22.58
CA LEU A 35 39.40 -47.91 -22.62
C LEU A 35 38.83 -48.38 -23.95
N LEU A 36 37.92 -47.60 -24.54
CA LEU A 36 37.36 -47.89 -25.85
C LEU A 36 38.43 -47.78 -26.95
N LEU A 37 39.27 -46.74 -26.92
CA LEU A 37 40.37 -46.59 -27.86
C LEU A 37 41.39 -47.72 -27.73
N LYS A 38 41.74 -48.14 -26.51
CA LYS A 38 42.58 -49.33 -26.26
C LYS A 38 41.96 -50.61 -26.82
N ARG A 39 40.63 -50.76 -26.70
CA ARG A 39 39.90 -51.90 -27.27
C ARG A 39 39.91 -51.88 -28.80
N VAL A 40 39.68 -50.72 -29.40
CA VAL A 40 39.76 -50.52 -30.85
C VAL A 40 41.17 -50.81 -31.37
N ALA A 41 42.21 -50.34 -30.66
CA ALA A 41 43.60 -50.64 -30.97
C ALA A 41 43.86 -52.15 -31.01
N LYS A 42 43.41 -52.86 -29.96
CA LYS A 42 43.54 -54.32 -29.85
C LYS A 42 42.78 -55.05 -30.97
N GLN A 43 41.60 -54.57 -31.37
CA GLN A 43 40.83 -55.16 -32.47
C GLN A 43 41.46 -54.91 -33.84
N ALA A 44 42.06 -53.73 -34.04
CA ALA A 44 42.74 -53.36 -35.27
C ALA A 44 44.18 -53.92 -35.36
N GLY A 45 44.68 -54.60 -34.32
CA GLY A 45 46.03 -55.18 -34.29
C GLY A 45 47.16 -54.17 -34.22
N ILE A 46 46.86 -52.92 -33.84
CA ILE A 46 47.79 -51.79 -33.76
C ILE A 46 48.03 -51.38 -32.30
N SER A 47 49.19 -50.78 -32.02
CA SER A 47 49.51 -50.31 -30.67
C SER A 47 48.71 -49.04 -30.34
N TYR A 48 48.24 -48.89 -29.10
CA TYR A 48 47.55 -47.69 -28.65
C TYR A 48 48.38 -46.41 -28.86
N SER A 49 49.72 -46.52 -28.76
CA SER A 49 50.66 -45.42 -29.02
C SER A 49 50.74 -44.98 -30.48
N GLU A 50 50.13 -45.72 -31.42
CA GLU A 50 50.07 -45.34 -32.83
C GLU A 50 48.94 -44.36 -33.11
N PHE A 51 47.89 -44.31 -32.29
CA PHE A 51 46.86 -43.27 -32.36
C PHE A 51 47.36 -41.89 -31.94
N SER A 52 48.43 -41.82 -31.14
CA SER A 52 49.07 -40.56 -30.74
C SER A 52 50.13 -40.07 -31.73
N LYS A 53 50.47 -40.85 -32.77
CA LYS A 53 51.44 -40.43 -33.78
C LYS A 53 50.78 -39.44 -34.75
N PRO A 54 51.51 -38.38 -35.17
CA PRO A 54 51.01 -37.50 -36.21
C PRO A 54 50.75 -38.29 -37.49
N ILE A 55 49.58 -38.08 -38.08
CA ILE A 55 49.12 -38.77 -39.30
C ILE A 55 50.04 -38.37 -40.47
N THR A 56 50.43 -39.34 -41.30
CA THR A 56 51.19 -39.09 -42.53
C THR A 56 50.39 -38.22 -43.50
N GLY A 57 51.03 -37.25 -44.16
CA GLY A 57 50.36 -36.32 -45.08
C GLY A 57 49.58 -37.00 -46.21
N GLU A 58 50.00 -38.19 -46.68
CA GLU A 58 49.23 -38.97 -47.65
C GLU A 58 47.92 -39.54 -47.09
N THR A 59 47.92 -39.96 -45.83
CA THR A 59 46.73 -40.48 -45.14
C THR A 59 45.76 -39.34 -44.82
N GLN A 60 46.30 -38.18 -44.43
CA GLN A 60 45.54 -36.94 -44.24
C GLN A 60 44.88 -36.50 -45.55
N ASN A 61 45.64 -36.44 -46.66
CA ASN A 61 45.10 -36.06 -47.97
C ASN A 61 44.05 -37.05 -48.49
N LYS A 62 44.21 -38.37 -48.24
CA LYS A 62 43.21 -39.38 -48.56
C LYS A 62 41.94 -39.20 -47.72
N TYR A 63 42.08 -38.95 -46.43
CA TYR A 63 40.96 -38.66 -45.54
C TYR A 63 40.22 -37.39 -45.98
N ASP A 64 40.94 -36.30 -46.25
CA ASP A 64 40.38 -35.02 -46.70
C ASP A 64 39.68 -35.14 -48.06
N SER A 65 40.15 -36.04 -48.94
CA SER A 65 39.50 -36.34 -50.21
C SER A 65 38.19 -37.14 -50.06
N LEU A 66 38.10 -37.99 -49.03
CA LEU A 66 36.92 -38.81 -48.69
C LEU A 66 35.91 -38.04 -47.83
N CYS A 67 36.38 -37.07 -47.03
CA CYS A 67 35.58 -36.25 -46.12
C CYS A 67 35.04 -34.96 -46.76
N LYS A 68 35.10 -34.81 -48.09
CA LYS A 68 34.42 -33.69 -48.74
C LYS A 68 32.92 -33.86 -48.57
N PRO A 69 32.24 -32.95 -47.85
CA PRO A 69 30.82 -33.11 -47.59
C PRO A 69 30.07 -33.09 -48.91
N THR A 70 29.16 -34.04 -49.04
CA THR A 70 28.25 -34.12 -50.18
C THR A 70 27.34 -32.89 -50.17
N GLU A 71 26.86 -32.43 -51.32
CA GLU A 71 25.92 -31.29 -51.41
C GLU A 71 24.68 -31.49 -50.51
N ARG A 72 24.25 -32.74 -50.35
CA ARG A 72 23.19 -33.10 -49.40
C ARG A 72 23.57 -32.82 -47.95
N GLU A 73 24.79 -33.10 -47.55
CA GLU A 73 25.28 -32.90 -46.18
C GLU A 73 25.48 -31.41 -45.88
N THR A 74 25.94 -30.63 -46.85
CA THR A 74 26.03 -29.17 -46.71
C THR A 74 24.64 -28.54 -46.55
N LEU A 75 23.67 -28.95 -47.37
CA LEU A 75 22.28 -28.48 -47.24
C LEU A 75 21.65 -28.88 -45.89
N ILE A 76 21.93 -30.08 -45.39
CA ILE A 76 21.48 -30.51 -44.06
C ILE A 76 22.08 -29.61 -42.97
N GLN A 77 23.38 -29.32 -43.06
CA GLN A 77 24.07 -28.46 -42.10
C GLN A 77 23.54 -27.02 -42.12
N GLU A 78 23.31 -26.46 -43.31
CA GLU A 78 22.68 -25.14 -43.48
C GLU A 78 21.26 -25.11 -42.89
N ASN A 79 20.48 -26.17 -43.10
CA ASN A 79 19.14 -26.27 -42.55
C ASN A 79 19.15 -26.33 -41.02
N TYR A 80 20.06 -27.10 -40.42
CA TYR A 80 20.23 -27.10 -38.96
C TYR A 80 20.65 -25.72 -38.42
N GLN A 81 21.51 -25.00 -39.12
CA GLN A 81 21.89 -23.64 -38.74
C GLN A 81 20.70 -22.69 -38.79
N LEU A 82 19.89 -22.76 -39.84
CA LEU A 82 18.67 -21.95 -39.96
C LEU A 82 17.68 -22.27 -38.84
N LEU A 83 17.46 -23.55 -38.54
CA LEU A 83 16.55 -23.99 -37.49
C LEU A 83 16.99 -23.45 -36.12
N TYR A 84 18.30 -23.49 -35.84
CA TYR A 84 18.86 -22.91 -34.64
C TYR A 84 18.71 -21.38 -34.57
N GLN A 85 18.89 -20.68 -35.69
CA GLN A 85 18.67 -19.23 -35.75
C GLN A 85 17.19 -18.86 -35.51
N ILE A 86 16.25 -19.62 -36.08
CA ILE A 86 14.82 -19.45 -35.85
C ILE A 86 14.50 -19.63 -34.36
N GLU A 87 15.00 -20.70 -33.75
CA GLU A 87 14.77 -20.98 -32.33
C GLU A 87 15.31 -19.87 -31.42
N GLN A 88 16.49 -19.32 -31.74
CA GLN A 88 17.04 -18.16 -31.03
C GLN A 88 16.16 -16.92 -31.17
N GLN A 89 15.66 -16.63 -32.38
CA GLN A 89 14.77 -15.50 -32.61
C GLN A 89 13.45 -15.66 -31.83
N GLU A 90 12.85 -16.85 -31.85
CA GLU A 90 11.63 -17.14 -31.08
C GLU A 90 11.84 -16.99 -29.58
N TYR A 91 12.99 -17.47 -29.07
CA TYR A 91 13.34 -17.32 -27.66
C TYR A 91 13.44 -15.85 -27.25
N ILE A 92 14.14 -15.04 -28.05
CA ILE A 92 14.28 -13.60 -27.82
C ILE A 92 12.91 -12.92 -27.90
N GLN A 93 12.09 -13.25 -28.90
CA GLN A 93 10.75 -12.70 -29.07
C GLN A 93 9.85 -13.01 -27.86
N LYS A 94 9.88 -14.25 -27.34
CA LYS A 94 9.16 -14.63 -26.11
C LYS A 94 9.60 -13.78 -24.92
N LYS A 95 10.92 -13.55 -24.76
CA LYS A 95 11.43 -12.68 -23.69
C LYS A 95 10.98 -11.23 -23.84
N ILE A 96 11.01 -10.68 -25.05
CA ILE A 96 10.53 -9.32 -25.33
C ILE A 96 9.05 -9.20 -24.97
N TRP A 97 8.23 -10.16 -25.38
CA TRP A 97 6.80 -10.18 -25.03
C TRP A 97 6.57 -10.26 -23.51
N HIS A 98 7.32 -11.09 -22.81
CA HIS A 98 7.24 -11.16 -21.36
C HIS A 98 7.61 -9.82 -20.70
N LEU A 99 8.64 -9.15 -21.22
CA LEU A 99 9.05 -7.84 -20.73
C LEU A 99 8.00 -6.75 -21.00
N ILE A 100 7.37 -6.76 -22.18
CA ILE A 100 6.24 -5.88 -22.50
C ILE A 100 5.08 -6.11 -21.53
N ASN A 101 4.74 -7.37 -21.24
CA ASN A 101 3.68 -7.71 -20.31
C ASN A 101 4.00 -7.21 -18.90
N ASN A 102 5.22 -7.42 -18.41
CA ASN A 102 5.64 -6.93 -17.10
C ASN A 102 5.57 -5.40 -17.01
N ILE A 103 5.97 -4.67 -18.08
CA ILE A 103 5.83 -3.22 -18.14
C ILE A 103 4.34 -2.81 -18.06
N ASN A 104 3.47 -3.48 -18.81
CA ASN A 104 2.04 -3.19 -18.78
C ASN A 104 1.41 -3.47 -17.41
N GLU A 105 1.81 -4.55 -16.73
CA GLU A 105 1.38 -4.85 -15.37
C GLU A 105 1.83 -3.75 -14.39
N HIS A 106 3.08 -3.31 -14.48
CA HIS A 106 3.56 -2.20 -13.65
C HIS A 106 2.84 -0.89 -13.92
N LEU A 107 2.56 -0.55 -15.19
CA LEU A 107 1.77 0.65 -15.53
C LEU A 107 0.36 0.58 -14.96
N ASN A 108 -0.30 -0.59 -15.02
CA ASN A 108 -1.61 -0.80 -14.41
C ASN A 108 -1.54 -0.68 -12.88
N SER A 109 -0.50 -1.23 -12.25
CA SER A 109 -0.29 -1.08 -10.81
C SER A 109 -0.12 0.38 -10.40
N ILE A 110 0.68 1.16 -11.14
CA ILE A 110 0.87 2.60 -10.89
C ILE A 110 -0.45 3.35 -11.05
N LYS A 111 -1.21 3.04 -12.10
CA LYS A 111 -2.54 3.65 -12.31
C LYS A 111 -3.47 3.37 -11.14
N SER A 112 -3.58 2.12 -10.69
CA SER A 112 -4.40 1.73 -9.54
C SER A 112 -3.96 2.46 -8.27
N PHE A 113 -2.64 2.53 -8.01
CA PHE A 113 -2.09 3.26 -6.87
C PHE A 113 -2.46 4.76 -6.89
N ILE A 114 -2.41 5.41 -8.05
CA ILE A 114 -2.78 6.83 -8.17
C ILE A 114 -4.28 7.02 -7.89
N VAL A 115 -5.14 6.12 -8.37
CA VAL A 115 -6.59 6.18 -8.11
C VAL A 115 -6.85 6.00 -6.61
N GLU A 116 -6.22 5.01 -5.99
CA GLU A 116 -6.35 4.72 -4.57
C GLU A 116 -5.85 5.89 -3.70
N GLN A 117 -4.70 6.47 -4.05
CA GLN A 117 -4.16 7.64 -3.34
C GLN A 117 -5.08 8.86 -3.43
N LYS A 118 -5.71 9.09 -4.59
CA LYS A 118 -6.68 10.18 -4.75
C LYS A 118 -7.93 9.95 -3.90
N LEU A 119 -8.41 8.71 -3.82
CA LEU A 119 -9.56 8.34 -3.00
C LEU A 119 -9.24 8.51 -1.51
N ASN A 120 -8.09 8.01 -1.06
CA ASN A 120 -7.64 8.15 0.32
C ASN A 120 -7.46 9.63 0.72
N ARG A 121 -6.90 10.47 -0.16
CA ARG A 121 -6.81 11.92 0.11
C ARG A 121 -8.19 12.58 0.28
N ALA A 122 -9.20 12.15 -0.48
CA ALA A 122 -10.55 12.68 -0.33
C ALA A 122 -11.17 12.25 1.00
N LEU A 123 -10.99 10.97 1.40
CA LEU A 123 -11.44 10.45 2.69
C LEU A 123 -10.74 11.12 3.87
N ASP A 124 -9.42 11.34 3.78
CA ASP A 124 -8.65 12.03 4.81
C ASP A 124 -9.13 13.47 4.99
N LEU A 125 -9.45 14.15 3.89
CA LEU A 125 -9.98 15.52 3.94
C LEU A 125 -11.38 15.55 4.56
N ASP A 126 -12.25 14.62 4.21
CA ASP A 126 -13.59 14.53 4.78
C ASP A 126 -13.53 14.22 6.29
N THR A 127 -12.67 13.27 6.68
CA THR A 127 -12.41 12.94 8.09
C THR A 127 -11.87 14.15 8.85
N PHE A 128 -10.90 14.87 8.26
CA PHE A 128 -10.36 16.11 8.83
C PHE A 128 -11.45 17.17 9.01
N MET A 129 -12.36 17.31 8.04
CA MET A 129 -13.47 18.27 8.11
C MET A 129 -14.48 17.89 9.21
N CYS A 130 -14.84 16.62 9.32
CA CYS A 130 -15.71 16.10 10.37
C CYS A 130 -15.10 16.33 11.76
N ASP A 131 -13.83 15.96 11.95
CA ASP A 131 -13.17 16.04 13.26
C ASP A 131 -12.98 17.47 13.73
N ASN A 132 -12.54 18.37 12.84
CA ASN A 132 -12.20 19.73 13.22
C ASN A 132 -13.39 20.68 13.22
N PHE A 133 -14.35 20.50 12.32
CA PHE A 133 -15.48 21.42 12.15
C PHE A 133 -16.80 20.79 12.55
N GLY A 134 -17.09 19.57 12.08
CA GLY A 134 -18.36 18.89 12.37
C GLY A 134 -18.64 18.79 13.88
N ASN A 135 -17.67 18.29 14.64
CA ASN A 135 -17.79 18.16 16.10
C ASN A 135 -17.96 19.52 16.80
N LYS A 136 -17.25 20.56 16.35
CA LYS A 136 -17.36 21.91 16.92
C LYS A 136 -18.70 22.56 16.59
N ILE A 137 -19.20 22.37 15.37
CA ILE A 137 -20.53 22.86 14.95
C ILE A 137 -21.61 22.16 15.76
N ASN A 138 -21.54 20.84 15.93
CA ASN A 138 -22.50 20.08 16.72
C ASN A 138 -22.49 20.52 18.19
N ALA A 139 -21.31 20.70 18.78
CA ALA A 139 -21.17 21.23 20.14
C ALA A 139 -21.76 22.64 20.27
N LEU A 140 -21.50 23.52 19.29
CA LEU A 140 -22.06 24.88 19.27
C LEU A 140 -23.60 24.85 19.17
N GLN A 141 -24.16 24.02 18.28
CA GLN A 141 -25.61 23.86 18.16
C GLN A 141 -26.24 23.34 19.45
N SER A 142 -25.62 22.35 20.09
CA SER A 142 -26.05 21.85 21.40
C SER A 142 -26.00 22.94 22.48
N ASN A 143 -24.96 23.78 22.49
CA ASN A 143 -24.88 24.88 23.44
C ASN A 143 -25.95 25.94 23.16
N ILE A 144 -26.26 26.24 21.90
CA ILE A 144 -27.33 27.17 21.53
C ILE A 144 -28.70 26.64 22.00
N THR A 145 -28.97 25.34 21.85
CA THR A 145 -30.25 24.77 22.32
C THR A 145 -30.35 24.79 23.84
N VAL A 146 -29.26 24.49 24.55
CA VAL A 146 -29.20 24.61 26.02
C VAL A 146 -29.39 26.05 26.49
N LEU A 147 -28.77 27.03 25.82
CA LEU A 147 -28.94 28.44 26.17
C LEU A 147 -30.37 28.94 25.92
N ARG A 148 -30.99 28.53 24.80
CA ARG A 148 -32.39 28.87 24.51
C ARG A 148 -33.35 28.29 25.55
N THR A 149 -33.17 27.03 25.90
CA THR A 149 -34.01 26.37 26.91
C THR A 149 -33.81 26.99 28.30
N SER A 150 -32.57 27.24 28.71
CA SER A 150 -32.26 27.93 29.97
C SER A 150 -32.82 29.35 30.01
N GLY A 151 -32.75 30.11 28.90
CA GLY A 151 -33.35 31.43 28.77
C GLY A 151 -34.87 31.39 28.90
N GLN A 152 -35.52 30.40 28.29
CA GLN A 152 -36.96 30.20 28.40
C GLN A 152 -37.38 29.86 29.84
N ILE A 153 -36.68 28.93 30.48
CA ILE A 153 -36.92 28.57 31.90
C ILE A 153 -36.72 29.78 32.81
N SER A 154 -35.67 30.57 32.58
CA SER A 154 -35.42 31.79 33.36
C SER A 154 -36.55 32.79 33.20
N LYS A 155 -37.09 32.95 31.99
CA LYS A 155 -38.23 33.83 31.73
C LYS A 155 -39.49 33.35 32.43
N GLU A 156 -39.80 32.05 32.37
CA GLU A 156 -40.93 31.45 33.06
C GLU A 156 -40.80 31.60 34.59
N ASN A 157 -39.61 31.35 35.14
CA ASN A 157 -39.35 31.56 36.57
C ASN A 157 -39.52 33.02 37.00
N ILE A 158 -39.06 33.98 36.19
CA ILE A 158 -39.28 35.41 36.45
C ILE A 158 -40.78 35.73 36.45
N GLU A 159 -41.53 35.21 35.48
CA GLU A 159 -42.97 35.40 35.40
C GLU A 159 -43.71 34.80 36.60
N ASP A 160 -43.30 33.60 37.04
CA ASP A 160 -43.81 32.96 38.25
C ASP A 160 -43.51 33.78 39.52
N ILE A 161 -42.31 34.34 39.63
CA ILE A 161 -41.94 35.21 40.76
C ILE A 161 -42.80 36.48 40.74
N ILE A 162 -42.99 37.10 39.57
CA ILE A 162 -43.86 38.28 39.42
C ILE A 162 -45.30 37.93 39.84
N ASN A 163 -45.81 36.78 39.42
CA ASN A 163 -47.16 36.33 39.80
C ASN A 163 -47.27 36.06 41.30
N LYS A 164 -46.28 35.40 41.91
CA LYS A 164 -46.23 35.23 43.38
C LYS A 164 -46.17 36.57 44.10
N PHE A 165 -45.41 37.53 43.60
CA PHE A 165 -45.32 38.86 44.17
C PHE A 165 -46.66 39.61 44.07
N ARG A 166 -47.36 39.50 42.93
CA ARG A 166 -48.72 40.03 42.74
C ARG A 166 -49.72 39.40 43.71
N ILE A 167 -49.66 38.08 43.92
CA ILE A 167 -50.54 37.39 44.87
C ILE A 167 -50.25 37.85 46.30
N LEU A 168 -48.97 37.88 46.70
CA LEU A 168 -48.56 38.37 48.02
C LEU A 168 -49.03 39.80 48.25
N TYR A 169 -48.85 40.67 47.26
CA TYR A 169 -49.30 42.06 47.30
C TYR A 169 -50.83 42.17 47.46
N LYS A 170 -51.62 41.31 46.79
CA LYS A 170 -53.09 41.26 46.95
C LYS A 170 -53.54 40.71 48.30
N THR A 171 -52.76 39.84 48.94
CA THR A 171 -53.07 39.27 50.26
C THR A 171 -52.70 40.17 51.43
N VAL A 172 -51.93 41.24 51.21
CA VAL A 172 -51.69 42.24 52.25
C VAL A 172 -52.96 43.07 52.45
N ASP A 173 -53.46 43.11 53.68
CA ASP A 173 -54.56 44.00 54.06
C ASP A 173 -54.05 45.44 54.19
N TRP A 174 -54.01 46.15 53.05
CA TRP A 174 -53.54 47.53 52.96
C TRP A 174 -54.41 48.53 53.72
N ASP A 175 -55.64 48.15 54.09
CA ASP A 175 -56.56 49.01 54.86
C ASP A 175 -56.32 48.95 56.37
N SER A 176 -55.68 47.88 56.85
CA SER A 176 -55.25 47.74 58.25
C SER A 176 -54.00 48.56 58.62
N ILE A 177 -53.29 49.10 57.62
CA ILE A 177 -52.00 49.80 57.81
C ILE A 177 -52.25 51.31 57.99
N ARG A 178 -51.74 51.89 59.09
CA ARG A 178 -51.82 53.34 59.34
C ARG A 178 -51.08 54.13 58.23
N ARG A 179 -51.87 54.73 57.34
CA ARG A 179 -51.42 55.51 56.15
C ARG A 179 -50.52 56.71 56.49
N ASP A 180 -50.52 57.17 57.76
CA ASP A 180 -49.74 58.30 58.24
C ASP A 180 -48.32 57.95 58.73
N SER A 181 -47.92 56.67 58.77
CA SER A 181 -46.57 56.31 59.21
C SER A 181 -45.52 56.60 58.12
N THR A 182 -44.38 57.15 58.52
CA THR A 182 -43.20 57.37 57.65
C THR A 182 -42.75 56.07 56.97
N SER A 183 -42.96 54.94 57.64
CA SER A 183 -42.66 53.60 57.14
C SER A 183 -43.52 53.19 55.94
N TYR A 184 -44.80 53.57 55.91
CA TYR A 184 -45.72 53.29 54.80
C TYR A 184 -45.32 54.07 53.53
N LYS A 185 -44.99 55.35 53.66
CA LYS A 185 -44.50 56.18 52.55
C LYS A 185 -43.18 55.66 51.98
N ASN A 186 -42.26 55.22 52.85
CA ASN A 186 -41.00 54.61 52.42
C ASN A 186 -41.20 53.27 51.70
N LEU A 187 -42.20 52.49 52.10
CA LEU A 187 -42.52 51.21 51.49
C LEU A 187 -43.14 51.41 50.10
N ILE A 188 -44.10 52.32 49.93
CA ILE A 188 -44.66 52.69 48.62
C ILE A 188 -43.57 53.23 47.69
N ASN A 189 -42.71 54.13 48.17
CA ASN A 189 -41.62 54.67 47.34
C ASN A 189 -40.63 53.59 46.88
N LYS A 190 -40.38 52.56 47.71
CA LYS A 190 -39.56 51.40 47.32
C LYS A 190 -40.27 50.52 46.30
N ILE A 191 -41.58 50.34 46.42
CA ILE A 191 -42.39 49.56 45.47
C ILE A 191 -42.47 50.28 44.13
N ASN A 192 -42.75 51.58 44.11
CA ASN A 192 -42.78 52.39 42.88
C ASN A 192 -41.40 52.41 42.20
N ARG A 193 -40.30 52.45 42.96
CA ARG A 193 -38.95 52.29 42.39
C ARG A 193 -38.75 50.94 41.72
N ILE A 194 -39.25 49.86 42.32
CA ILE A 194 -39.17 48.52 41.73
C ILE A 194 -40.04 48.43 40.45
N GLU A 195 -41.22 49.05 40.45
CA GLU A 195 -42.07 49.12 39.25
C GLU A 195 -41.41 49.91 38.11
N GLU A 196 -40.75 51.04 38.42
CA GLU A 196 -40.05 51.88 37.45
C GLU A 196 -38.75 51.22 36.94
N GLU A 197 -37.95 50.62 37.82
CA GLU A 197 -36.64 50.04 37.49
C GLU A 197 -36.77 48.76 36.65
N TYR A 198 -37.80 47.95 36.92
CA TYR A 198 -38.03 46.69 36.20
C TYR A 198 -39.16 46.78 35.16
N ASN A 199 -39.81 47.95 35.04
CA ASN A 199 -40.96 48.19 34.15
C ASN A 199 -42.09 47.14 34.32
N ILE A 200 -42.33 46.74 35.57
CA ILE A 200 -43.35 45.76 35.94
C ILE A 200 -44.52 46.52 36.56
N LYS A 201 -45.72 46.37 36.02
CA LYS A 201 -46.95 46.81 36.70
C LYS A 201 -47.38 45.76 37.71
N LEU A 202 -47.27 46.06 38.99
CA LEU A 202 -47.74 45.18 40.07
C LEU A 202 -49.23 45.43 40.38
N ILE A 203 -49.79 46.52 39.86
CA ILE A 203 -51.19 46.92 39.99
C ILE A 203 -51.81 47.16 38.61
N ASP A 204 -52.93 46.50 38.31
CA ASP A 204 -53.96 47.05 37.43
C ASP A 204 -54.86 47.89 38.34
N LEU A 205 -54.85 49.21 38.12
CA LEU A 205 -55.88 50.13 38.61
C LEU A 205 -56.96 50.19 37.54
#